data_AF-A0A3C0TMD7-F1
#
_entry.id   AF-A0A3C0TMD7-F1
#
_cell.length_a   1.000
_cell.length_b   1.000
_cell.length_c   1.000
_cell.angle_alpha   90.00
_cell.angle_beta   90.00
_cell.angle_gamma   90.00
#
_symmetry.space_group_name_H-M   'P 1'
#
loop_
_entity.id
_entity.type
_entity.pdbx_description
1 polymer ?
#
loop_
_entity_poly.entity_id
_entity_poly.type
_entity_poly.pdbx_seq_one_letter_code
_entity_poly.pdbx_strand_id
1 'polypeptide(L)'
;MNIIRTLLICAIMGIVIMPATAFSLEDAKYISAVFEKKVLELPMMAWLVPPDIIITNEKHKTITLYSKSKTIQTATYVKVLSKDEVTIIRNKYGVACEDLPAQFAHPYYQYKFAKKLEKQLKDADRVFYTGKNLKKSVTAGYTYKDLDGRTTNEVKKLKEFSKQEYLHNYFAIQPKGSPYVYSFHGLYKVKTKELFRQGVILHDTAGKILARHFWEIEEETMCDGCGIPLYRNQYPKFSHLDMNYLFFLINTFSFPDFPYPLLMLDTGTIEGRASSLITFSSKGTYSEHREYEYIVNCLPE
;
A
#
# COMPACT_ATOMS: atom_id res chain seq x y z
N MET A 1 -8.18 61.93 51.43
CA MET A 1 -7.85 62.06 50.00
C MET A 1 -7.85 60.67 49.35
N ASN A 2 -8.80 60.45 48.44
CA ASN A 2 -8.85 59.57 47.25
C ASN A 2 -8.40 58.09 47.43
N ILE A 3 -9.26 57.06 47.41
CA ILE A 3 -10.23 56.53 46.41
C ILE A 3 -9.55 55.99 45.13
N ILE A 4 -10.01 54.77 44.70
CA ILE A 4 -9.88 54.06 43.39
C ILE A 4 -8.69 53.06 43.35
N ARG A 5 -8.81 51.71 43.45
CA ARG A 5 -9.73 50.66 42.94
C ARG A 5 -9.77 50.57 41.40
N THR A 6 -9.07 49.59 40.78
CA THR A 6 -9.44 48.84 39.54
C THR A 6 -8.40 47.71 39.34
N LEU A 7 -8.68 46.45 39.68
CA LEU A 7 -9.30 45.39 38.87
C LEU A 7 -8.49 44.90 37.63
N LEU A 8 -8.08 43.62 37.72
CA LEU A 8 -8.51 42.52 36.84
C LEU A 8 -7.64 42.10 35.62
N ILE A 9 -7.61 40.78 35.47
CA ILE A 9 -7.51 39.96 34.23
C ILE A 9 -6.15 39.32 33.91
N CYS A 10 -6.08 38.04 34.27
CA CYS A 10 -5.62 36.89 33.47
C CYS A 10 -4.38 37.03 32.58
N ALA A 11 -3.32 36.33 32.97
CA ALA A 11 -2.61 35.46 32.05
C ALA A 11 -2.01 34.27 32.81
N ILE A 12 -2.86 33.31 33.20
CA ILE A 12 -2.42 31.92 33.25
C ILE A 12 -2.11 31.59 31.80
N MET A 13 -0.86 31.82 31.38
CA MET A 13 -0.31 31.14 30.22
C MET A 13 -0.24 29.67 30.61
N GLY A 14 -1.38 28.99 30.46
CA GLY A 14 -1.37 27.58 30.17
C GLY A 14 -0.56 27.45 28.89
N ILE A 15 0.71 27.13 29.06
CA ILE A 15 1.47 26.47 28.02
C ILE A 15 0.69 25.18 27.81
N VAL A 16 -0.27 25.22 26.89
CA VAL A 16 -0.72 24.04 26.18
C VAL A 16 0.52 23.62 25.41
N ILE A 17 1.39 22.87 26.09
CA ILE A 17 2.29 21.94 25.44
C ILE A 17 1.33 20.99 24.76
N MET A 18 0.90 21.34 23.54
CA MET A 18 0.43 20.32 22.63
C MET A 18 1.56 19.30 22.65
N PRO A 19 1.31 18.04 23.06
CA PRO A 19 2.29 17.02 22.79
C PRO A 19 2.45 17.10 21.28
N ALA A 20 3.63 17.56 20.83
CA ALA A 20 4.12 17.18 19.52
C ALA A 20 3.88 15.68 19.51
N THR A 21 2.94 15.23 18.69
CA THR A 21 2.60 13.83 18.59
C THR A 21 3.91 13.16 18.29
N ALA A 22 4.51 12.56 19.32
CA ALA A 22 5.69 11.76 19.18
C ALA A 22 5.21 10.66 18.25
N PHE A 23 5.52 10.82 16.96
CA PHE A 23 5.49 9.75 15.99
C PHE A 23 6.42 8.72 16.60
N SER A 24 5.88 7.79 17.39
CA SER A 24 6.69 6.70 17.87
C SER A 24 7.08 5.94 16.61
N LEU A 25 8.38 5.70 16.43
CA LEU A 25 8.89 4.81 15.37
C LEU A 25 8.13 3.46 15.37
N GLU A 26 7.57 3.10 16.52
CA GLU A 26 6.69 1.96 16.78
C GLU A 26 5.42 1.95 15.91
N ASP A 27 4.77 3.10 15.70
CA ASP A 27 3.53 3.19 14.91
C ASP A 27 3.83 3.12 13.40
N ALA A 28 4.98 3.65 12.94
CA ALA A 28 5.40 3.54 11.54
C ALA A 28 5.70 2.09 11.15
N LYS A 29 6.28 1.30 12.07
CA LYS A 29 6.57 -0.13 11.92
C LYS A 29 5.42 -1.05 12.37
N TYR A 30 4.21 -0.52 12.55
CA TYR A 30 3.09 -1.26 13.10
C TYR A 30 2.79 -2.57 12.34
N ILE A 31 2.80 -2.54 11.00
CA ILE A 31 2.59 -3.76 10.20
C ILE A 31 3.66 -4.81 10.51
N SER A 32 4.94 -4.44 10.42
CA SER A 32 6.06 -5.33 10.73
C SER A 32 5.95 -5.91 12.15
N ALA A 33 5.67 -5.06 13.14
CA ALA A 33 5.54 -5.50 14.53
C ALA A 33 4.38 -6.48 14.75
N VAL A 34 3.24 -6.29 14.08
CA VAL A 34 2.11 -7.24 14.15
C VAL A 34 2.48 -8.55 13.48
N PHE A 35 3.11 -8.52 12.30
CA PHE A 35 3.57 -9.73 11.60
C PHE A 35 4.60 -10.52 12.42
N GLU A 36 5.62 -9.86 12.97
CA GLU A 36 6.61 -10.49 13.85
C GLU A 36 5.97 -11.08 15.10
N LYS A 37 4.99 -10.40 15.70
CA LYS A 37 4.33 -10.90 16.92
C LYS A 37 3.37 -12.06 16.65
N LYS A 38 2.70 -12.07 15.49
CA LYS A 38 1.55 -12.96 15.22
C LYS A 38 1.88 -14.09 14.27
N VAL A 39 2.66 -13.79 13.24
CA VAL A 39 3.12 -14.74 12.22
C VAL A 39 4.53 -15.25 12.54
N LEU A 40 5.29 -14.53 13.38
CA LEU A 40 6.69 -14.84 13.74
C LEU A 40 7.67 -14.70 12.57
N GLU A 41 7.30 -13.88 11.58
CA GLU A 41 8.13 -13.48 10.43
C GLU A 41 7.50 -12.26 9.76
N LEU A 42 8.32 -11.53 9.00
CA LEU A 42 7.86 -10.44 8.15
C LEU A 42 7.29 -11.00 6.84
N PRO A 43 6.28 -10.33 6.25
CA PRO A 43 5.89 -10.65 4.89
C PRO A 43 7.04 -10.24 3.95
N MET A 44 7.31 -11.07 2.94
CA MET A 44 8.38 -10.87 1.97
C MET A 44 7.83 -10.83 0.56
N MET A 45 8.59 -10.30 -0.39
CA MET A 45 8.18 -10.30 -1.79
C MET A 45 8.52 -11.62 -2.50
N ALA A 46 7.55 -12.14 -3.26
CA ALA A 46 7.74 -13.21 -4.23
C ALA A 46 7.31 -12.74 -5.62
N TRP A 47 7.79 -13.46 -6.64
CA TRP A 47 7.43 -13.21 -8.03
C TRP A 47 6.56 -14.34 -8.57
N LEU A 48 5.43 -13.96 -9.15
CA LEU A 48 4.58 -14.83 -9.94
C LEU A 48 5.04 -14.74 -11.40
N VAL A 49 5.38 -15.86 -12.00
CA VAL A 49 5.92 -15.94 -13.37
C VAL A 49 5.06 -16.90 -14.20
N PRO A 50 4.64 -16.51 -15.43
CA PRO A 50 3.88 -17.39 -16.31
C PRO A 50 4.60 -18.71 -16.64
N PRO A 51 3.86 -19.84 -16.77
CA PRO A 51 2.40 -19.91 -16.68
C PRO A 51 1.84 -19.94 -15.25
N ASP A 52 2.57 -20.45 -14.24
CA ASP A 52 2.10 -20.59 -12.85
C ASP A 52 3.26 -20.87 -11.87
N ILE A 53 4.44 -20.28 -12.12
CA ILE A 53 5.64 -20.47 -11.30
C ILE A 53 5.66 -19.37 -10.23
N ILE A 54 5.96 -19.74 -8.99
CA ILE A 54 6.26 -18.77 -7.93
C ILE A 54 7.74 -18.88 -7.60
N ILE A 55 8.41 -17.75 -7.45
CA ILE A 55 9.83 -17.65 -7.15
C ILE A 55 10.01 -16.84 -5.88
N THR A 56 10.85 -17.32 -4.98
CA THR A 56 11.26 -16.62 -3.75
C THR A 56 12.77 -16.70 -3.56
N ASN A 57 13.33 -15.82 -2.74
CA ASN A 57 14.73 -15.83 -2.30
C ASN A 57 14.95 -16.62 -0.98
N GLU A 58 13.88 -17.00 -0.27
CA GLU A 58 13.96 -17.86 0.92
C GLU A 58 13.22 -19.20 0.78
N LYS A 59 13.78 -20.22 1.44
CA LYS A 59 13.25 -21.59 1.41
C LYS A 59 12.32 -21.87 2.58
N HIS A 60 11.08 -22.19 2.26
CA HIS A 60 10.09 -22.75 3.17
C HIS A 60 9.49 -24.02 2.58
N LYS A 61 8.92 -24.90 3.39
CA LYS A 61 8.21 -26.09 2.89
C LYS A 61 6.93 -25.69 2.13
N THR A 62 6.23 -24.71 2.68
CA THR A 62 4.98 -24.14 2.15
C THR A 62 5.03 -22.64 2.38
N ILE A 63 4.45 -21.87 1.46
CA ILE A 63 4.25 -20.43 1.61
C ILE A 63 2.76 -20.08 1.48
N THR A 64 2.37 -19.02 2.16
CA THR A 64 1.05 -18.37 2.06
C THR A 64 1.24 -17.10 1.23
N LEU A 65 0.38 -16.89 0.23
CA LEU A 65 0.51 -15.80 -0.74
C LEU A 65 -0.61 -14.76 -0.55
N TYR A 66 -0.20 -13.50 -0.54
CA TYR A 66 -1.05 -12.31 -0.57
C TYR A 66 -0.91 -11.68 -1.96
N SER A 67 -1.88 -11.96 -2.83
CA SER A 67 -1.88 -11.58 -4.24
C SER A 67 -3.17 -10.87 -4.62
N LYS A 68 -3.34 -10.52 -5.90
CA LYS A 68 -4.63 -10.05 -6.47
C LYS A 68 -5.79 -11.05 -6.39
N SER A 69 -5.54 -12.28 -5.92
CA SER A 69 -6.57 -13.30 -5.77
C SER A 69 -7.64 -12.91 -4.75
N LYS A 70 -8.90 -13.28 -5.00
CA LYS A 70 -10.01 -13.12 -4.04
C LYS A 70 -9.89 -14.02 -2.81
N THR A 71 -8.93 -14.92 -2.79
CA THR A 71 -8.65 -15.84 -1.69
C THR A 71 -7.16 -15.89 -1.41
N ILE A 72 -6.80 -16.09 -0.15
CA ILE A 72 -5.42 -16.39 0.25
C ILE A 72 -5.03 -17.74 -0.35
N GLN A 73 -3.92 -17.75 -1.07
CA GLN A 73 -3.40 -18.93 -1.75
C GLN A 73 -2.24 -19.52 -0.96
N THR A 74 -1.99 -20.81 -1.16
CA THR A 74 -0.80 -21.47 -0.64
C THR A 74 -0.03 -22.13 -1.77
N ALA A 75 1.27 -22.26 -1.58
CA ALA A 75 2.15 -22.91 -2.54
C ALA A 75 3.18 -23.78 -1.82
N THR A 76 3.63 -24.83 -2.49
CA THR A 76 4.56 -25.83 -1.94
C THR A 76 5.85 -25.80 -2.72
N TYR A 77 6.96 -25.93 -1.99
CA TYR A 77 8.30 -25.98 -2.55
C TYR A 77 8.44 -27.11 -3.57
N VAL A 78 9.11 -26.81 -4.68
CA VAL A 78 9.39 -27.76 -5.76
C VAL A 78 10.89 -28.04 -5.83
N LYS A 79 11.69 -27.00 -6.13
CA LYS A 79 13.13 -27.13 -6.35
C LYS A 79 13.85 -25.80 -6.14
N VAL A 80 15.17 -25.87 -6.02
CA VAL A 80 16.06 -24.72 -6.21
C VAL A 80 16.23 -24.50 -7.72
N LEU A 81 16.15 -23.26 -8.18
CA LEU A 81 16.41 -22.89 -9.57
C LEU A 81 17.91 -22.85 -9.82
N SER A 82 18.34 -23.32 -10.99
CA SER A 82 19.70 -23.12 -11.48
C SER A 82 19.94 -21.66 -11.89
N LYS A 83 21.21 -21.25 -11.96
CA LYS A 83 21.59 -19.89 -12.40
C LYS A 83 21.05 -19.58 -13.81
N ASP A 84 21.07 -20.56 -14.70
CA ASP A 84 20.58 -20.40 -16.08
C ASP A 84 19.07 -20.18 -16.11
N GLU A 85 18.30 -20.93 -15.31
CA GLU A 85 16.85 -20.73 -15.19
C GLU A 85 16.52 -19.34 -14.66
N VAL A 86 17.22 -18.89 -13.61
CA VAL A 86 17.05 -17.54 -13.05
C VAL A 86 17.38 -16.48 -14.10
N THR A 87 18.46 -16.65 -14.87
CA THR A 87 18.86 -15.73 -15.94
C THR A 87 17.79 -15.64 -17.03
N ILE A 88 17.24 -16.78 -17.46
CA ILE A 88 16.14 -16.79 -18.45
C ILE A 88 14.90 -16.07 -17.92
N ILE A 89 14.54 -16.31 -16.66
CA ILE A 89 13.39 -15.66 -16.02
C ILE A 89 13.59 -14.15 -15.93
N ARG A 90 14.77 -13.71 -15.46
CA ARG A 90 15.15 -12.29 -15.37
C ARG A 90 15.04 -11.60 -16.73
N ASN A 91 15.73 -12.14 -17.74
CA ASN A 91 15.78 -11.53 -19.07
C ASN A 91 14.40 -11.50 -19.75
N LYS A 92 13.55 -12.51 -19.49
CA LYS A 92 12.24 -12.60 -20.12
C LYS A 92 11.17 -11.75 -19.45
N TYR A 93 11.19 -11.64 -18.12
CA TYR A 93 10.10 -11.05 -17.35
C TYR A 93 10.50 -9.80 -16.54
N GLY A 94 11.79 -9.49 -16.45
CA GLY A 94 12.32 -8.36 -15.67
C GLY A 94 11.99 -8.47 -14.19
N VAL A 95 12.16 -9.66 -13.60
CA VAL A 95 11.88 -9.96 -12.19
C VAL A 95 13.06 -10.66 -11.55
N ALA A 96 13.06 -10.74 -10.22
CA ALA A 96 14.16 -11.28 -9.43
C ALA A 96 15.46 -10.47 -9.64
N CYS A 97 15.32 -9.15 -9.76
CA CYS A 97 16.43 -8.23 -10.01
C CYS A 97 17.18 -7.97 -8.71
N GLU A 98 18.39 -8.52 -8.59
CA GLU A 98 19.25 -8.29 -7.41
C GLU A 98 20.07 -7.02 -7.58
N ASP A 99 20.30 -6.31 -6.48
CA ASP A 99 21.26 -5.21 -6.40
C ASP A 99 22.72 -5.67 -6.38
N LEU A 100 22.93 -6.96 -6.10
CA LEU A 100 24.25 -7.50 -5.81
C LEU A 100 24.85 -8.19 -7.04
N PRO A 101 26.18 -8.09 -7.24
CA PRO A 101 26.89 -8.81 -8.30
C PRO A 101 26.57 -10.31 -8.28
N ALA A 102 26.53 -10.96 -9.44
CA ALA A 102 26.12 -12.37 -9.61
C ALA A 102 26.86 -13.40 -8.71
N GLN A 103 28.01 -13.05 -8.13
CA GLN A 103 28.73 -13.86 -7.15
C GLN A 103 28.07 -13.90 -5.75
N PHE A 104 27.18 -12.96 -5.44
CA PHE A 104 26.41 -12.88 -4.19
C PHE A 104 24.92 -13.20 -4.40
N ALA A 105 24.56 -13.67 -5.60
CA ALA A 105 23.19 -14.01 -5.94
C ALA A 105 22.64 -15.09 -4.99
N HIS A 106 21.51 -14.80 -4.38
CA HIS A 106 20.83 -15.72 -3.49
C HIS A 106 20.26 -16.90 -4.32
N PRO A 107 20.19 -18.11 -3.74
CA PRO A 107 19.47 -19.20 -4.39
C PRO A 107 17.99 -18.83 -4.51
N TYR A 108 17.43 -18.99 -5.70
CA TYR A 108 15.99 -18.85 -5.91
C TYR A 108 15.28 -20.18 -5.79
N TYR A 109 14.12 -20.17 -5.15
CA TYR A 109 13.32 -21.35 -4.88
C TYR A 109 12.01 -21.27 -5.66
N GLN A 110 11.73 -22.34 -6.40
CA GLN A 110 10.49 -22.50 -7.14
C GLN A 110 9.42 -23.15 -6.27
N TYR A 111 8.21 -22.59 -6.33
CA TYR A 111 7.01 -23.15 -5.73
C TYR A 111 5.93 -23.34 -6.78
N LYS A 112 5.00 -24.24 -6.49
CA LYS A 112 3.76 -24.43 -7.25
C LYS A 112 2.57 -24.18 -6.35
N PHE A 113 1.51 -23.57 -6.88
CA PHE A 113 0.28 -23.42 -6.13
C PHE A 113 -0.26 -24.78 -5.66
N ALA A 114 -0.75 -24.83 -4.43
CA ALA A 114 -1.38 -26.04 -3.87
C ALA A 114 -2.69 -26.39 -4.59
N LYS A 115 -3.33 -25.41 -5.21
CA LYS A 115 -4.51 -25.56 -6.06
C LYS A 115 -4.26 -24.87 -7.39
N LYS A 116 -4.72 -25.46 -8.49
CA LYS A 116 -4.62 -24.86 -9.83
C LYS A 116 -5.32 -23.50 -9.85
N LEU A 117 -4.69 -22.50 -10.45
CA LEU A 117 -5.31 -21.19 -10.63
C LEU A 117 -6.52 -21.31 -11.57
N GLU A 118 -7.58 -20.54 -11.29
CA GLU A 118 -8.76 -20.46 -12.17
C GLU A 118 -8.41 -19.85 -13.53
N LYS A 119 -7.38 -18.99 -13.56
CA LYS A 119 -6.83 -18.38 -14.77
C LYS A 119 -5.31 -18.40 -14.69
N GLN A 120 -4.67 -18.81 -15.77
CA GLN A 120 -3.22 -18.73 -15.90
C GLN A 120 -2.75 -17.29 -15.84
N LEU A 121 -1.56 -17.10 -15.28
CA LEU A 121 -0.89 -15.80 -15.30
C LEU A 121 -0.48 -15.47 -16.73
N LYS A 122 -0.88 -14.27 -17.18
CA LYS A 122 -0.49 -13.74 -18.50
C LYS A 122 0.86 -13.03 -18.44
N ASP A 123 1.06 -12.27 -17.39
CA ASP A 123 2.23 -11.44 -17.14
C ASP A 123 2.82 -11.80 -15.77
N ALA A 124 4.09 -11.45 -15.59
CA ALA A 124 4.71 -11.57 -14.28
C ALA A 124 4.10 -10.56 -13.30
N ASP A 125 4.04 -10.94 -12.02
CA ASP A 125 3.39 -10.15 -10.98
C ASP A 125 4.17 -10.28 -9.67
N ARG A 126 3.98 -9.32 -8.75
CA ARG A 126 4.61 -9.31 -7.43
C ARG A 126 3.55 -9.61 -6.38
N VAL A 127 3.91 -10.44 -5.42
CA VAL A 127 3.03 -10.81 -4.32
C VAL A 127 3.79 -10.79 -3.02
N PHE A 128 3.10 -10.54 -1.92
CA PHE A 128 3.68 -10.80 -0.62
C PHE A 128 3.52 -12.28 -0.28
N TYR A 129 4.44 -12.82 0.51
CA TYR A 129 4.32 -14.15 1.07
C TYR A 129 4.85 -14.26 2.49
N THR A 130 4.42 -15.30 3.19
CA THR A 130 4.93 -15.76 4.48
C THR A 130 5.17 -17.26 4.41
N GLY A 131 6.28 -17.76 4.96
CA GLY A 131 6.58 -19.18 5.14
C GLY A 131 5.70 -19.91 6.18
N LYS A 132 4.91 -19.16 6.95
CA LYS A 132 3.91 -19.71 7.88
C LYS A 132 2.52 -19.70 7.26
N ASN A 133 1.72 -20.67 7.68
CA ASN A 133 0.31 -20.73 7.36
C ASN A 133 -0.47 -19.91 8.40
N LEU A 134 -1.30 -18.99 7.92
CA LEU A 134 -2.14 -18.19 8.79
C LEU A 134 -3.24 -19.06 9.40
N LYS A 135 -3.42 -18.97 10.72
CA LYS A 135 -4.53 -19.64 11.41
C LYS A 135 -5.84 -19.00 10.93
N LYS A 136 -6.63 -19.79 10.19
CA LYS A 136 -7.89 -19.47 9.50
C LYS A 136 -8.63 -18.23 10.05
N SER A 137 -8.78 -17.20 9.20
CA SER A 137 -9.79 -16.12 9.26
C SER A 137 -9.48 -14.95 8.31
N VAL A 138 -8.34 -14.95 7.60
CA VAL A 138 -8.02 -13.88 6.65
C VAL A 138 -8.94 -13.93 5.42
N THR A 139 -9.64 -12.83 5.19
CA THR A 139 -10.42 -12.62 3.96
C THR A 139 -9.64 -11.73 3.00
N ALA A 140 -9.77 -11.99 1.71
CA ALA A 140 -9.16 -11.20 0.64
C ALA A 140 -10.23 -10.63 -0.29
N GLY A 141 -9.92 -9.52 -0.94
CA GLY A 141 -10.81 -8.85 -1.89
C GLY A 141 -11.52 -7.65 -1.29
N TYR A 142 -11.99 -6.78 -2.18
CA TYR A 142 -12.78 -5.60 -1.88
C TYR A 142 -13.87 -5.42 -2.95
N THR A 143 -14.82 -4.52 -2.69
CA THR A 143 -15.78 -4.03 -3.67
C THR A 143 -15.66 -2.52 -3.77
N TYR A 144 -15.84 -1.97 -4.98
CA TYR A 144 -16.03 -0.52 -5.13
C TYR A 144 -17.31 -0.09 -4.44
N LYS A 145 -17.28 1.11 -3.87
CA LYS A 145 -18.41 1.69 -3.15
C LYS A 145 -18.44 3.19 -3.42
N ASP A 146 -19.62 3.72 -3.68
CA ASP A 146 -19.81 5.16 -3.74
C ASP A 146 -19.82 5.74 -2.32
N LEU A 147 -19.15 6.87 -2.15
CA LEU A 147 -19.27 7.64 -0.92
C LEU A 147 -20.64 8.32 -0.90
N ASP A 148 -21.39 8.14 0.19
CA ASP A 148 -22.64 8.86 0.36
C ASP A 148 -22.40 10.37 0.53
N GLY A 149 -23.47 11.16 0.43
CA GLY A 149 -23.38 12.63 0.54
C GLY A 149 -22.81 13.09 1.88
N ARG A 150 -23.05 12.33 2.97
CA ARG A 150 -22.56 12.65 4.31
C ARG A 150 -21.05 12.51 4.39
N THR A 151 -20.53 11.35 3.99
CA THR A 151 -19.10 11.03 3.95
C THR A 151 -18.35 11.97 3.02
N THR A 152 -18.94 12.24 1.84
CA THR A 152 -18.40 13.20 0.89
C THR A 152 -18.28 14.60 1.51
N ASN A 153 -19.28 15.04 2.26
CA ASN A 153 -19.24 16.33 2.95
C ASN A 153 -18.20 16.36 4.07
N GLU A 154 -18.04 15.28 4.83
CA GLU A 154 -16.98 15.19 5.86
C GLU A 154 -15.58 15.30 5.25
N VAL A 155 -15.33 14.63 4.10
CA VAL A 155 -14.06 14.77 3.38
C VAL A 155 -13.86 16.20 2.85
N LYS A 156 -14.91 16.84 2.31
CA LYS A 156 -14.83 18.22 1.80
C LYS A 156 -14.54 19.27 2.89
N LYS A 157 -14.91 19.00 4.14
CA LYS A 157 -14.60 19.87 5.29
C LYS A 157 -13.14 19.82 5.71
N LEU A 158 -12.39 18.81 5.26
CA LEU A 158 -10.96 18.75 5.52
C LEU A 158 -10.27 19.93 4.86
N LYS A 159 -9.46 20.66 5.63
CA LYS A 159 -8.70 21.82 5.14
C LYS A 159 -7.85 21.43 3.92
N GLU A 160 -7.40 20.19 3.91
CA GLU A 160 -6.60 19.54 2.89
C GLU A 160 -7.30 19.48 1.52
N PHE A 161 -8.64 19.53 1.46
CA PHE A 161 -9.46 19.52 0.22
C PHE A 161 -10.19 20.84 -0.07
N SER A 162 -9.98 21.87 0.74
CA SER A 162 -10.82 23.08 0.74
C SER A 162 -10.43 24.19 -0.26
N LYS A 163 -9.39 23.98 -1.08
CA LYS A 163 -8.90 25.00 -2.03
C LYS A 163 -9.58 24.87 -3.40
N GLN A 164 -10.23 25.94 -3.86
CA GLN A 164 -10.97 26.01 -5.15
C GLN A 164 -10.08 25.82 -6.40
N GLU A 165 -8.77 25.87 -6.26
CA GLU A 165 -7.80 25.86 -7.37
C GLU A 165 -7.38 24.46 -7.84
N TYR A 166 -7.99 23.40 -7.31
CA TYR A 166 -7.63 22.02 -7.60
C TYR A 166 -8.81 21.21 -8.12
N LEU A 167 -8.53 20.34 -9.09
CA LEU A 167 -9.45 19.29 -9.52
C LEU A 167 -9.38 18.16 -8.51
N HIS A 168 -10.54 17.67 -8.08
CA HIS A 168 -10.64 16.55 -7.14
C HIS A 168 -11.10 15.30 -7.88
N ASN A 169 -10.38 14.19 -7.69
CA ASN A 169 -10.84 12.86 -8.07
C ASN A 169 -10.77 11.95 -6.85
N TYR A 170 -11.66 10.97 -6.78
CA TYR A 170 -11.63 9.97 -5.74
C TYR A 170 -12.28 8.65 -6.16
N PHE A 171 -11.94 7.59 -5.45
CA PHE A 171 -12.70 6.35 -5.43
C PHE A 171 -12.75 5.80 -4.01
N ALA A 172 -13.71 4.93 -3.73
CA ALA A 172 -13.78 4.25 -2.44
C ALA A 172 -14.03 2.76 -2.62
N ILE A 173 -13.56 2.02 -1.62
CA ILE A 173 -13.64 0.57 -1.56
C ILE A 173 -14.16 0.14 -0.19
N GLN A 174 -14.79 -1.02 -0.15
CA GLN A 174 -15.09 -1.75 1.07
C GLN A 174 -14.38 -3.10 1.04
N PRO A 175 -13.38 -3.34 1.91
CA PRO A 175 -12.74 -4.63 2.05
C PRO A 175 -13.73 -5.72 2.45
N LYS A 176 -13.57 -6.92 1.89
CA LYS A 176 -14.47 -8.05 2.12
C LYS A 176 -14.40 -8.50 3.59
N GLY A 177 -15.57 -8.64 4.21
CA GLY A 177 -15.68 -9.02 5.62
C GLY A 177 -15.31 -7.90 6.59
N SER A 178 -15.15 -6.67 6.11
CA SER A 178 -14.85 -5.51 6.93
C SER A 178 -16.02 -4.52 6.96
N PRO A 179 -16.32 -3.93 8.13
CA PRO A 179 -17.29 -2.83 8.23
C PRO A 179 -16.72 -1.49 7.74
N TYR A 180 -15.42 -1.40 7.49
CA TYR A 180 -14.76 -0.13 7.16
C TYR A 180 -14.76 0.17 5.67
N VAL A 181 -14.67 1.45 5.35
CA VAL A 181 -14.53 1.94 3.97
C VAL A 181 -13.22 2.71 3.87
N TYR A 182 -12.44 2.42 2.83
CA TYR A 182 -11.29 3.24 2.45
C TYR A 182 -11.66 4.10 1.26
N SER A 183 -11.35 5.39 1.34
CA SER A 183 -11.42 6.28 0.19
C SER A 183 -10.05 6.85 -0.15
N PHE A 184 -9.78 6.93 -1.44
CA PHE A 184 -8.53 7.41 -2.00
C PHE A 184 -8.85 8.67 -2.79
N HIS A 185 -8.10 9.72 -2.51
CA HIS A 185 -8.38 11.05 -3.01
C HIS A 185 -7.13 11.63 -3.65
N GLY A 186 -7.33 12.38 -4.73
CA GLY A 186 -6.27 13.05 -5.47
C GLY A 186 -6.70 14.46 -5.80
N LEU A 187 -5.81 15.41 -5.54
CA LEU A 187 -5.94 16.81 -5.89
C LEU A 187 -4.94 17.14 -6.98
N TYR A 188 -5.42 17.78 -8.04
CA TYR A 188 -4.62 18.07 -9.22
C TYR A 188 -4.67 19.57 -9.53
N LYS A 189 -3.53 20.17 -9.87
CA LYS A 189 -3.44 21.59 -10.24
C LYS A 189 -4.35 21.84 -11.45
N VAL A 190 -5.27 22.82 -11.38
CA VAL A 190 -6.20 23.09 -12.51
C VAL A 190 -5.47 23.42 -13.81
N LYS A 191 -4.36 24.17 -13.72
CA LYS A 191 -3.57 24.62 -14.88
C LYS A 191 -2.76 23.51 -15.55
N THR A 192 -1.92 22.81 -14.78
CA THR A 192 -1.01 21.78 -15.32
C THR A 192 -1.64 20.39 -15.37
N LYS A 193 -2.76 20.18 -14.67
CA LYS A 193 -3.39 18.87 -14.45
C LYS A 193 -2.55 17.91 -13.62
N GLU A 194 -1.40 18.32 -13.09
CA GLU A 194 -0.51 17.48 -12.28
C GLU A 194 -1.09 17.21 -10.90
N LEU A 195 -0.87 15.99 -10.40
CA LEU A 195 -1.16 15.59 -9.04
C LEU A 195 -0.35 16.45 -8.08
N PHE A 196 -1.04 17.17 -7.21
CA PHE A 196 -0.47 18.01 -6.17
C PHE A 196 -0.46 17.29 -4.82
N ARG A 197 -1.52 16.55 -4.52
CA ARG A 197 -1.67 15.85 -3.26
C ARG A 197 -2.50 14.59 -3.48
N GLN A 198 -2.17 13.55 -2.75
CA GLN A 198 -3.02 12.38 -2.63
C GLN A 198 -3.23 12.00 -1.17
N GLY A 199 -4.24 11.19 -0.91
CA GLY A 199 -4.49 10.71 0.44
C GLY A 199 -5.35 9.46 0.48
N VAL A 200 -5.20 8.75 1.58
CA VAL A 200 -6.04 7.60 1.96
C VAL A 200 -6.78 7.96 3.24
N ILE A 201 -8.08 7.71 3.26
CA ILE A 201 -8.96 8.03 4.38
C ILE A 201 -9.74 6.77 4.75
N LEU A 202 -9.76 6.47 6.04
CA LEU A 202 -10.51 5.35 6.62
C LEU A 202 -11.80 5.89 7.26
N HIS A 203 -12.91 5.24 6.95
CA HIS A 203 -14.23 5.57 7.47
C HIS A 203 -14.87 4.39 8.19
N ASP A 204 -15.71 4.69 9.18
CA ASP A 204 -16.61 3.71 9.78
C ASP A 204 -17.85 3.46 8.89
N THR A 205 -18.73 2.56 9.34
CA THR A 205 -19.99 2.24 8.65
C THR A 205 -20.95 3.41 8.53
N ALA A 206 -20.82 4.41 9.40
CA ALA A 206 -21.63 5.61 9.34
C ALA A 206 -21.03 6.64 8.37
N GLY A 207 -19.75 6.53 7.99
CA GLY A 207 -19.06 7.52 7.16
C GLY A 207 -18.33 8.59 7.99
N LYS A 208 -18.06 8.32 9.27
CA LYS A 208 -17.17 9.16 10.09
C LYS A 208 -15.72 8.81 9.75
N ILE A 209 -14.88 9.83 9.60
CA ILE A 209 -13.44 9.66 9.42
C ILE A 209 -12.82 9.12 10.72
N LEU A 210 -12.20 7.95 10.62
CA LEU A 210 -11.47 7.30 11.72
C LEU A 210 -9.98 7.63 11.67
N ALA A 211 -9.40 7.62 10.47
CA ALA A 211 -8.00 7.88 10.24
C ALA A 211 -7.80 8.44 8.83
N ARG A 212 -6.69 9.15 8.63
CA ARG A 212 -6.34 9.72 7.32
C ARG A 212 -4.84 9.96 7.22
N HIS A 213 -4.34 9.87 6.00
CA HIS A 213 -2.96 10.22 5.69
C HIS A 213 -2.90 10.88 4.31
N PHE A 214 -2.06 11.90 4.20
CA PHE A 214 -1.89 12.69 2.99
C PHE A 214 -0.41 12.75 2.62
N TRP A 215 -0.16 12.74 1.31
CA TRP A 215 1.15 12.97 0.73
C TRP A 215 1.07 14.21 -0.14
N GLU A 216 1.90 15.22 0.17
CA GLU A 216 2.20 16.29 -0.77
C GLU A 216 3.11 15.73 -1.86
N ILE A 217 2.86 16.11 -3.10
CA ILE A 217 3.70 15.72 -4.24
C ILE A 217 4.56 16.93 -4.58
N GLU A 218 5.83 16.90 -4.17
CA GLU A 218 6.81 17.92 -4.56
C GLU A 218 7.52 17.47 -5.84
N GLU A 219 7.77 18.41 -6.76
CA GLU A 219 8.38 18.16 -8.09
C GLU A 219 9.74 17.43 -7.99
N GLU A 220 10.48 17.59 -6.88
CA GLU A 220 11.79 16.96 -6.64
C GLU A 220 11.74 15.68 -5.79
N THR A 221 10.61 15.36 -5.15
CA THR A 221 10.47 14.17 -4.26
C THR A 221 9.91 12.95 -4.97
N MET A 222 9.44 13.12 -6.20
CA MET A 222 9.05 12.03 -7.06
C MET A 222 10.28 11.45 -7.71
N CYS A 223 10.72 10.31 -7.17
CA CYS A 223 11.63 9.30 -7.72
C CYS A 223 12.36 9.74 -8.99
N ASP A 224 13.70 9.82 -8.96
CA ASP A 224 14.53 10.07 -10.14
C ASP A 224 13.87 9.44 -11.40
N GLY A 225 13.39 10.28 -12.32
CA GLY A 225 12.76 9.84 -13.58
C GLY A 225 11.25 9.58 -13.63
N CYS A 226 10.48 9.57 -12.53
CA CYS A 226 9.01 9.41 -12.58
C CYS A 226 8.29 10.75 -12.77
N GLY A 227 7.75 11.01 -13.96
CA GLY A 227 6.87 12.16 -14.20
C GLY A 227 5.64 12.18 -13.27
N ILE A 228 5.15 13.38 -12.94
CA ILE A 228 4.01 13.57 -12.04
C ILE A 228 2.71 13.08 -12.71
N PRO A 229 1.87 12.26 -12.03
CA PRO A 229 0.60 11.81 -12.59
C PRO A 229 -0.31 12.98 -12.99
N LEU A 230 -1.03 12.84 -14.12
CA LEU A 230 -1.93 13.86 -14.66
C LEU A 230 -3.41 13.51 -14.44
N TYR A 231 -4.25 14.53 -14.34
CA TYR A 231 -5.70 14.40 -14.24
C TYR A 231 -6.31 13.90 -15.56
N ARG A 232 -6.96 12.74 -15.54
CA ARG A 232 -7.83 12.26 -16.64
C ARG A 232 -9.29 12.23 -16.20
N ASN A 233 -10.18 12.83 -17.01
CA ASN A 233 -11.64 12.73 -16.86
C ASN A 233 -12.10 11.27 -17.08
N GLN A 234 -13.09 10.81 -16.31
CA GLN A 234 -13.49 9.40 -16.19
C GLN A 234 -13.98 8.72 -17.50
N TYR A 235 -13.33 7.59 -17.84
CA TYR A 235 -13.73 6.35 -18.55
C TYR A 235 -14.36 6.35 -19.97
N PRO A 236 -14.02 5.29 -20.77
CA PRO A 236 -14.88 4.11 -20.77
C PRO A 236 -14.15 2.77 -20.60
N LYS A 237 -14.74 1.90 -19.77
CA LYS A 237 -14.71 0.43 -19.79
C LYS A 237 -13.36 -0.29 -19.58
N PHE A 238 -13.23 -0.85 -18.38
CA PHE A 238 -12.48 -2.08 -18.06
C PHE A 238 -11.02 -2.12 -18.53
N SER A 239 -10.14 -1.49 -17.76
CA SER A 239 -8.84 -2.11 -17.51
C SER A 239 -8.39 -1.78 -16.09
N HIS A 240 -7.65 -2.67 -15.48
CA HIS A 240 -7.17 -2.56 -14.10
C HIS A 240 -6.04 -1.50 -13.96
N LEU A 241 -5.95 -0.57 -14.92
CA LEU A 241 -4.78 0.25 -15.23
C LEU A 241 -5.07 1.77 -15.37
N ASP A 242 -6.30 2.24 -15.13
CA ASP A 242 -6.66 3.67 -15.26
C ASP A 242 -6.73 4.42 -13.92
N MET A 243 -5.67 4.35 -13.10
CA MET A 243 -5.61 5.10 -11.83
C MET A 243 -4.47 6.13 -11.84
N ASN A 244 -4.82 7.42 -11.86
CA ASN A 244 -3.93 8.59 -11.89
C ASN A 244 -3.26 8.91 -10.53
N TYR A 245 -2.92 7.90 -9.74
CA TYR A 245 -2.35 8.03 -8.40
C TYR A 245 -0.93 7.47 -8.36
N LEU A 246 -0.14 7.80 -7.34
CA LEU A 246 1.22 7.21 -7.19
C LEU A 246 1.20 5.71 -6.90
N PHE A 247 0.03 5.15 -6.60
CA PHE A 247 -0.09 3.76 -6.24
C PHE A 247 -1.36 3.14 -6.85
N PHE A 248 -1.27 1.85 -7.18
CA PHE A 248 -2.40 1.05 -7.62
C PHE A 248 -2.83 0.08 -6.53
N LEU A 249 -4.10 0.09 -6.16
CA LEU A 249 -4.64 -0.90 -5.25
C LEU A 249 -4.68 -2.27 -5.94
N ILE A 250 -3.88 -3.22 -5.44
CA ILE A 250 -3.84 -4.60 -5.93
C ILE A 250 -4.93 -5.42 -5.24
N ASN A 251 -4.99 -5.35 -3.90
CA ASN A 251 -5.96 -6.11 -3.11
C ASN A 251 -6.10 -5.55 -1.69
N THR A 252 -7.02 -6.13 -0.92
CA THR A 252 -7.16 -5.88 0.51
C THR A 252 -7.26 -7.18 1.29
N PHE A 253 -6.76 -7.17 2.52
CA PHE A 253 -6.78 -8.33 3.40
C PHE A 253 -7.28 -7.95 4.79
N SER A 254 -8.38 -8.57 5.24
CA SER A 254 -8.86 -8.41 6.61
C SER A 254 -8.23 -9.49 7.47
N PHE A 255 -7.26 -9.08 8.28
CA PHE A 255 -6.58 -9.94 9.25
C PHE A 255 -7.18 -9.73 10.64
N PRO A 256 -7.40 -10.79 11.44
CA PRO A 256 -8.01 -10.65 12.77
C PRO A 256 -7.17 -9.82 13.75
N ASP A 257 -5.85 -9.81 13.57
CA ASP A 257 -4.92 -9.09 14.44
C ASP A 257 -4.70 -7.63 14.05
N PHE A 258 -5.28 -7.20 12.93
CA PHE A 258 -5.28 -5.81 12.50
C PHE A 258 -6.66 -5.19 12.76
N PRO A 259 -6.74 -4.01 13.42
CA PRO A 259 -8.02 -3.35 13.65
C PRO A 259 -8.67 -2.92 12.34
N TYR A 260 -7.85 -2.62 11.32
CA TYR A 260 -8.28 -2.18 10.01
C TYR A 260 -7.62 -3.04 8.92
N PRO A 261 -8.33 -3.33 7.80
CA PRO A 261 -7.80 -4.17 6.73
C PRO A 261 -6.50 -3.63 6.16
N LEU A 262 -5.57 -4.53 5.84
CA LEU A 262 -4.36 -4.21 5.09
C LEU A 262 -4.74 -3.96 3.62
N LEU A 263 -4.13 -2.94 3.03
CA LEU A 263 -4.20 -2.67 1.59
C LEU A 263 -2.87 -3.06 0.97
N MET A 264 -2.90 -3.85 -0.09
CA MET A 264 -1.73 -4.15 -0.91
C MET A 264 -1.73 -3.22 -2.11
N LEU A 265 -0.67 -2.45 -2.22
CA LEU A 265 -0.49 -1.44 -3.24
C LEU A 265 0.71 -1.78 -4.12
N ASP A 266 0.59 -1.53 -5.41
CA ASP A 266 1.74 -1.35 -6.30
C ASP A 266 2.21 0.10 -6.15
N THR A 267 3.44 0.29 -5.67
CA THR A 267 4.08 1.59 -5.46
C THR A 267 5.34 1.73 -6.32
N GLY A 268 5.43 0.95 -7.40
CA GLY A 268 6.55 0.97 -8.33
C GLY A 268 6.77 2.31 -9.03
N THR A 269 8.03 2.54 -9.37
CA THR A 269 8.59 3.67 -10.11
C THR A 269 9.18 3.16 -11.43
N ILE A 270 9.66 4.07 -12.29
CA ILE A 270 10.34 3.72 -13.55
C ILE A 270 11.69 3.05 -13.26
N GLU A 271 12.39 3.48 -12.21
CA GLU A 271 13.71 2.96 -11.82
C GLU A 271 13.64 1.69 -10.96
N GLY A 272 12.55 1.50 -10.22
CA GLY A 272 12.41 0.41 -9.27
C GLY A 272 10.97 -0.01 -9.08
N ARG A 273 10.72 -1.32 -8.98
CA ARG A 273 9.41 -1.88 -8.67
C ARG A 273 9.27 -1.92 -7.16
N ALA A 274 8.16 -1.44 -6.61
CA ALA A 274 7.87 -1.58 -5.18
C ALA A 274 6.45 -2.08 -4.96
N SER A 275 6.28 -2.89 -3.92
CA SER A 275 4.99 -3.33 -3.41
C SER A 275 4.89 -2.91 -1.96
N SER A 276 3.74 -2.37 -1.55
CA SER A 276 3.52 -1.92 -0.18
C SER A 276 2.31 -2.60 0.43
N LEU A 277 2.44 -3.04 1.67
CA LEU A 277 1.31 -3.27 2.57
C LEU A 277 1.10 -2.01 3.41
N ILE A 278 -0.11 -1.48 3.42
CA ILE A 278 -0.45 -0.27 4.19
C ILE A 278 -1.68 -0.51 5.05
N THR A 279 -1.76 0.17 6.19
CA THR A 279 -2.96 0.26 7.03
C THR A 279 -2.84 1.43 8.01
N PHE A 280 -3.84 1.60 8.85
CA PHE A 280 -3.75 2.46 10.03
C PHE A 280 -3.59 1.62 11.31
N SER A 281 -2.83 2.13 12.28
CA SER A 281 -2.80 1.58 13.64
C SER A 281 -4.15 1.85 14.34
N SER A 282 -4.40 1.23 15.50
CA SER A 282 -5.60 1.49 16.30
C SER A 282 -5.72 2.95 16.78
N LYS A 283 -4.62 3.72 16.74
CA LYS A 283 -4.58 5.15 17.06
C LYS A 283 -4.83 6.03 15.83
N GLY A 284 -5.00 5.44 14.65
CA GLY A 284 -5.17 6.15 13.38
C GLY A 284 -3.87 6.60 12.72
N THR A 285 -2.72 6.10 13.16
CA THR A 285 -1.41 6.41 12.55
C THR A 285 -1.21 5.55 11.30
N TYR A 286 -0.81 6.17 10.18
CA TYR A 286 -0.48 5.44 8.96
C TYR A 286 0.79 4.59 9.14
N SER A 287 0.74 3.34 8.67
CA SER A 287 1.87 2.43 8.65
C SER A 287 2.01 1.80 7.27
N GLU A 288 3.26 1.64 6.84
CA GLU A 288 3.63 1.03 5.58
C GLU A 288 4.74 0.01 5.83
N HIS A 289 4.61 -1.15 5.22
CA HIS A 289 5.68 -2.11 5.02
C HIS A 289 5.89 -2.25 3.51
N ARG A 290 7.09 -1.92 3.05
CA ARG A 290 7.41 -1.77 1.63
C ARG A 290 8.60 -2.65 1.26
N GLU A 291 8.44 -3.38 0.16
CA GLU A 291 9.48 -4.20 -0.46
C GLU A 291 9.82 -3.61 -1.82
N TYR A 292 11.11 -3.43 -2.09
CA TYR A 292 11.64 -2.83 -3.30
C TYR A 292 12.43 -3.85 -4.13
N GLU A 293 12.37 -3.68 -5.45
CA GLU A 293 13.13 -4.38 -6.47
C GLU A 293 13.71 -3.35 -7.44
N TYR A 294 15.03 -3.25 -7.52
CA TYR A 294 15.69 -2.34 -8.46
C TYR A 294 15.78 -3.00 -9.83
N ILE A 295 15.01 -2.50 -10.79
CA ILE A 295 14.85 -3.14 -12.10
C ILE A 295 15.98 -2.75 -13.06
N VAL A 296 16.68 -1.65 -12.79
CA VAL A 296 17.78 -1.15 -13.64
C VAL A 296 18.84 -2.24 -13.87
N ASN A 297 19.04 -3.13 -12.90
CA ASN A 297 20.01 -4.24 -12.97
C ASN A 297 19.51 -5.47 -13.75
N CYS A 298 18.26 -5.46 -14.23
CA CYS A 298 17.65 -6.55 -15.00
C CYS A 298 17.52 -6.25 -16.50
N LEU A 299 17.84 -5.03 -16.93
CA LEU A 299 17.78 -4.67 -18.33
C LEU A 299 19.04 -5.18 -19.03
N PRO A 300 18.94 -5.91 -20.16
CA PRO A 300 20.10 -6.25 -20.95
C PRO A 300 20.77 -4.95 -21.44
N GLU A 301 22.10 -4.87 -21.31
CA GLU A 301 22.92 -3.86 -21.99
C GLU A 301 22.71 -3.90 -23.51
#